data_AF-A0A920ULK1-F1
#
_entry.id   AF-A0A920ULK1-F1
#
_cell.length_a   1.000
_cell.length_b   1.000
_cell.length_c   1.000
_cell.angle_alpha   90.00
_cell.angle_beta   90.00
_cell.angle_gamma   90.00
#
_symmetry.space_group_name_H-M   'P 1'
#
loop_
_entity.id
_entity.type
_entity.pdbx_description
1 polymer ?
#
loop_
_entity_poly.entity_id
_entity_poly.type
_entity_poly.pdbx_seq_one_letter_code
_entity_poly.pdbx_strand_id
1 'polypeptide(L)'
;MEEIGAEPIELPSIEIAPLEDYTDLDQALSEGVHLATRWVIFSSTNAVESVFARLDVLGLDSRVFSNAKVAAIGPATALELERKGGNLKPDFIPSHHRPKLF
;
A
#
# COMPACT_ATOMS: atom_id res chain seq x y z
N MET A 1 -27.96 3.67 0.76
CA MET A 1 -28.80 2.58 0.24
C MET A 1 -29.32 1.83 1.45
N GLU A 2 -30.20 2.49 2.22
CA GLU A 2 -30.79 1.98 3.46
C GLU A 2 -32.31 1.98 3.32
N GLU A 3 -32.84 1.31 2.28
CA GLU A 3 -34.28 1.39 2.02
C GLU A 3 -34.92 0.09 1.51
N ILE A 4 -34.24 -1.03 1.72
CA ILE A 4 -34.83 -2.35 1.54
C ILE A 4 -34.16 -3.21 2.60
N GLY A 5 -34.92 -3.77 3.55
CA GLY A 5 -34.44 -4.53 4.70
C GLY A 5 -33.68 -5.82 4.36
N ALA A 6 -32.60 -5.70 3.60
CA ALA A 6 -31.58 -6.70 3.42
C ALA A 6 -30.64 -6.58 4.61
N GLU A 7 -30.58 -7.61 5.45
CA GLU A 7 -29.47 -7.79 6.39
C GLU A 7 -28.26 -8.24 5.56
N PRO A 8 -27.23 -7.39 5.36
CA PRO A 8 -26.04 -7.81 4.63
C PRO A 8 -25.28 -8.81 5.51
N ILE A 9 -25.29 -10.09 5.13
CA ILE A 9 -24.37 -11.06 5.70
C ILE A 9 -23.01 -10.81 5.02
N GLU A 10 -22.17 -10.01 5.66
CA GLU A 10 -20.78 -9.80 5.24
C GLU A 10 -20.02 -11.12 5.39
N LEU A 11 -19.87 -11.86 4.29
CA LEU A 11 -18.97 -13.00 4.18
C LEU A 11 -17.65 -12.52 3.55
N PRO A 12 -16.64 -12.11 4.33
CA PRO A 12 -15.35 -11.69 3.78
C PRO A 12 -14.67 -12.89 3.09
N SER A 13 -14.69 -12.90 1.76
CA SER A 13 -14.11 -13.97 0.93
C SER A 13 -12.61 -13.78 0.65
N ILE A 14 -12.00 -12.72 1.19
CA ILE A 14 -10.60 -12.38 0.98
C ILE A 14 -9.95 -12.23 2.35
N GLU A 15 -9.04 -13.15 2.67
CA GLU A 15 -8.20 -13.08 3.85
C GLU A 15 -6.85 -12.45 3.46
N ILE A 16 -6.36 -11.55 4.31
CA ILE A 16 -5.05 -10.91 4.12
C ILE A 16 -4.11 -11.61 5.08
N ALA A 17 -3.38 -12.58 4.55
CA ALA A 17 -2.38 -13.33 5.30
C ALA A 17 -0.97 -12.77 5.05
N PRO A 18 -0.05 -12.94 6.02
CA PRO A 18 1.37 -12.76 5.79
C PRO A 18 1.85 -13.61 4.61
N LEU A 19 2.87 -13.14 3.89
CA LEU A 19 3.53 -13.96 2.87
C LEU A 19 4.25 -15.13 3.54
N GLU A 20 4.23 -16.30 2.91
CA GLU A 20 5.01 -17.46 3.38
C GLU A 20 6.52 -17.22 3.23
N ASP A 21 6.92 -16.42 2.23
CA ASP A 21 8.29 -16.00 1.99
C ASP A 21 8.34 -14.50 1.68
N TYR A 22 9.26 -13.80 2.36
CA TYR A 22 9.48 -12.36 2.25
C TYR A 22 10.75 -11.99 1.47
N THR A 23 11.52 -12.97 1.00
CA THR A 23 12.87 -12.77 0.43
C THR A 23 12.90 -11.70 -0.66
N ASP A 24 12.00 -11.77 -1.64
CA ASP A 24 11.95 -10.79 -2.74
C ASP A 24 11.54 -9.39 -2.25
N LEU A 25 10.62 -9.32 -1.29
CA LEU A 25 10.19 -8.05 -0.70
C LEU A 25 11.31 -7.41 0.11
N ASP A 26 12.00 -8.19 0.93
CA ASP A 26 13.11 -7.71 1.75
C ASP A 26 14.27 -7.22 0.89
N GLN A 27 14.60 -7.96 -0.17
CA GLN A 27 15.61 -7.54 -1.13
C GLN A 27 15.18 -6.25 -1.84
N ALA A 28 13.92 -6.16 -2.27
CA ALA A 28 13.40 -4.94 -2.89
C ALA A 28 13.50 -3.75 -1.94
N LEU A 29 13.14 -3.90 -0.66
CA LEU A 29 13.15 -2.83 0.35
C LEU A 29 14.56 -2.41 0.78
N SER A 30 15.50 -3.35 0.85
CA SER A 30 16.89 -3.09 1.29
C SER A 30 17.83 -2.63 0.17
N GLU A 31 17.67 -3.14 -1.04
CA GLU A 31 18.57 -2.86 -2.18
C GLU A 31 17.85 -2.12 -3.31
N GLY A 32 16.59 -2.50 -3.56
CA GLY A 32 15.87 -2.15 -4.78
C GLY A 32 15.35 -0.72 -4.85
N VAL A 33 14.91 -0.13 -3.72
CA VAL A 33 14.27 1.20 -3.69
C VAL A 33 15.27 2.36 -3.78
N HIS A 34 16.56 2.11 -3.50
CA HIS A 34 17.59 3.17 -3.51
C HIS A 34 18.00 3.66 -4.90
N LEU A 35 17.57 2.99 -5.98
CA LEU A 35 17.87 3.37 -7.35
C LEU A 35 16.97 4.52 -7.82
N ALA A 36 17.60 5.63 -8.25
CA ALA A 36 17.00 6.94 -8.53
C ALA A 36 15.91 7.03 -9.63
N THR A 37 15.36 5.90 -10.10
CA THR A 37 14.39 5.83 -11.20
C THR A 37 13.26 4.83 -10.96
N ARG A 38 13.00 4.42 -9.72
CA ARG A 38 11.91 3.47 -9.41
C ARG A 38 10.65 4.14 -8.90
N TRP A 39 9.52 3.53 -9.26
CA TRP A 39 8.21 3.82 -8.69
C TRP A 39 7.85 2.73 -7.68
N VAL A 40 7.34 3.14 -6.53
CA VAL A 40 6.67 2.27 -5.57
C VAL A 40 5.19 2.63 -5.59
N ILE A 41 4.33 1.65 -5.89
CA ILE A 41 2.90 1.88 -6.07
C ILE A 41 2.15 1.10 -4.99
N PHE A 42 1.48 1.83 -4.10
CA PHE A 42 0.56 1.26 -3.12
C PHE A 42 -0.85 1.25 -3.69
N SER A 43 -1.39 0.05 -3.88
CA SER A 43 -2.71 -0.16 -4.47
C SER A 43 -3.84 -0.27 -3.44
N SER A 44 -3.52 -0.47 -2.16
CA SER A 44 -4.47 -0.60 -1.08
C SER A 44 -3.86 -0.16 0.25
N THR A 45 -4.69 0.14 1.25
CA THR A 45 -4.25 0.40 2.63
C THR A 45 -3.53 -0.81 3.23
N ASN A 46 -3.99 -2.02 2.89
CA ASN A 46 -3.38 -3.25 3.39
C ASN A 46 -1.95 -3.43 2.88
N ALA A 47 -1.68 -3.07 1.63
CA ALA A 47 -0.32 -3.07 1.09
C ALA A 47 0.59 -2.09 1.84
N VAL A 48 0.07 -0.92 2.24
CA VAL A 48 0.80 0.02 3.09
C VAL A 48 1.09 -0.64 4.44
N GLU A 49 0.07 -1.16 5.12
CA GLU A 49 0.24 -1.79 6.43
C GLU A 49 1.26 -2.94 6.42
N SER A 50 1.15 -3.86 5.45
CA SER A 50 2.06 -5.00 5.34
C SER A 50 3.51 -4.58 5.08
N VAL A 51 3.73 -3.61 4.19
CA VAL A 51 5.09 -3.13 3.87
C VAL A 51 5.70 -2.39 5.06
N PHE A 52 4.94 -1.52 5.74
CA PHE A 52 5.45 -0.81 6.91
C PHE A 52 5.70 -1.74 8.10
N ALA A 53 4.82 -2.72 8.33
CA ALA A 53 5.07 -3.77 9.33
C ALA A 53 6.35 -4.55 8.98
N ARG A 54 6.62 -4.81 7.70
CA ARG A 54 7.87 -5.47 7.29
C ARG A 54 9.09 -4.59 7.46
N LEU A 55 9.00 -3.28 7.19
CA LEU A 55 10.08 -2.32 7.45
C LEU A 55 10.47 -2.31 8.93
N ASP A 56 9.48 -2.30 9.85
CA ASP A 56 9.73 -2.36 11.28
C ASP A 56 10.50 -3.63 11.68
N VAL A 57 10.14 -4.79 11.10
CA VAL A 57 10.86 -6.06 11.33
C VAL A 57 12.29 -6.02 10.82
N LEU A 58 12.55 -5.32 9.70
CA LEU A 58 13.88 -5.15 9.13
C LEU A 58 14.69 -4.01 9.80
N GLY A 59 14.10 -3.28 10.76
CA GLY A 59 14.73 -2.11 11.37
C GLY A 59 14.90 -0.92 10.41
N LEU A 60 14.07 -0.87 9.35
CA LEU A 60 14.05 0.16 8.33
C LEU A 60 12.86 1.11 8.56
N ASP A 61 12.83 2.22 7.84
CA ASP A 61 11.70 3.17 7.87
C ASP A 61 11.43 3.75 6.47
N SER A 62 10.52 4.74 6.39
CA SER A 62 10.12 5.37 5.12
C SER A 62 11.26 5.98 4.31
N ARG A 63 12.45 6.20 4.90
CA ARG A 63 13.64 6.67 4.18
C ARG A 63 14.13 5.72 3.10
N VAL A 64 13.73 4.44 3.15
CA VAL A 64 13.99 3.50 2.04
C VAL A 64 13.45 4.04 0.72
N PHE A 65 12.34 4.80 0.76
CA PHE A 65 11.68 5.39 -0.41
C PHE A 65 12.29 6.72 -0.87
N SER A 66 13.33 7.24 -0.22
CA SER A 66 13.87 8.60 -0.49
C SER A 66 14.34 8.84 -1.94
N ASN A 67 14.74 7.79 -2.65
CA ASN A 67 15.19 7.86 -4.05
C ASN A 67 14.15 7.33 -5.05
N ALA A 68 12.96 6.95 -4.59
CA ALA A 68 11.89 6.44 -5.42
C ALA A 68 10.71 7.43 -5.46
N LYS A 69 9.97 7.41 -6.57
CA LYS A 69 8.65 8.05 -6.61
C LYS A 69 7.61 7.13 -6.00
N VAL A 70 6.73 7.67 -5.17
CA VAL A 70 5.68 6.91 -4.49
C VAL A 70 4.31 7.28 -5.05
N ALA A 71 3.52 6.28 -5.43
CA ALA A 71 2.14 6.46 -5.86
C ALA A 71 1.18 5.75 -4.92
N ALA A 72 0.02 6.36 -4.67
CA ALA A 72 -1.09 5.75 -3.95
C ALA A 72 -2.32 5.75 -4.85
N ILE A 73 -2.94 4.58 -5.09
CA ILE A 73 -4.04 4.45 -6.07
C ILE A 73 -5.30 5.20 -5.65
N GLY A 74 -5.51 5.44 -4.35
CA GLY A 74 -6.69 6.16 -3.87
C GLY A 74 -6.44 6.97 -2.59
N PRO A 75 -7.40 7.86 -2.23
CA PRO A 75 -7.27 8.75 -1.08
C PRO A 75 -7.06 8.02 0.24
N ALA A 76 -7.74 6.88 0.45
CA ALA A 76 -7.57 6.08 1.66
C ALA A 76 -6.14 5.53 1.78
N THR A 77 -5.57 5.05 0.67
CA THR A 77 -4.18 4.56 0.62
C THR A 77 -3.18 5.69 0.86
N ALA A 78 -3.42 6.88 0.29
CA ALA A 78 -2.58 8.05 0.52
C ALA A 78 -2.58 8.47 2.00
N LEU A 79 -3.76 8.50 2.63
CA LEU A 79 -3.89 8.84 4.05
C LEU A 79 -3.15 7.83 4.93
N GLU A 80 -3.30 6.53 4.65
CA GLU A 80 -2.61 5.50 5.41
C GLU A 80 -1.09 5.57 5.23
N LEU A 81 -0.62 5.88 4.02
CA LEU A 81 0.79 6.10 3.72
C LEU A 81 1.37 7.26 4.52
N GLU A 82 0.65 8.40 4.59
CA GLU A 82 1.07 9.55 5.38
C GLU A 82 1.13 9.19 6.88
N ARG A 83 0.14 8.46 7.38
CA ARG A 83 0.04 8.05 8.79
C ARG A 83 1.17 7.11 9.19
N LYS A 84 1.43 6.06 8.41
CA LYS A 84 2.46 5.04 8.69
C LYS A 84 3.87 5.53 8.36
N GLY A 85 4.01 6.31 7.29
CA GLY A 85 5.29 6.79 6.79
C GLY A 85 5.85 8.03 7.50
N GLY A 86 5.18 8.54 8.53
CA GLY A 86 5.63 9.72 9.26
C GLY A 86 5.55 11.01 8.44
N ASN A 87 4.42 11.23 7.77
CA ASN A 87 4.19 12.29 6.77
C ASN A 87 4.84 12.04 5.40
N LEU A 88 5.03 10.77 5.02
CA LEU A 88 5.40 10.41 3.65
C LEU A 88 4.24 10.71 2.70
N LYS A 89 4.37 11.78 1.92
CA LYS A 89 3.36 12.18 0.93
C LYS A 89 3.62 11.48 -0.41
N PRO A 90 2.61 10.85 -1.02
CA PRO A 90 2.78 10.27 -2.35
C PRO A 90 2.99 11.35 -3.41
N ASP A 91 3.90 11.10 -4.35
CA ASP A 91 4.15 11.93 -5.53
C ASP A 91 2.98 11.91 -6.52
N PHE A 92 2.18 10.84 -6.50
CA PHE A 92 1.07 10.66 -7.42
C PHE A 92 -0.14 10.00 -6.76
N ILE A 93 -1.31 10.60 -6.94
CA ILE A 93 -2.61 10.02 -6.63
C ILE A 93 -3.49 10.17 -7.88
N PRO A 94 -3.99 9.07 -8.48
CA PRO A 94 -4.89 9.15 -9.63
C PRO A 94 -6.20 9.88 -9.27
N SER A 95 -6.67 10.77 -10.16
CA SER A 95 -7.87 11.58 -9.93
C SER A 95 -9.20 10.85 -10.17
N HIS A 96 -9.21 9.69 -10.82
CA HIS A 96 -10.40 8.85 -10.99
C HIS A 96 -10.06 7.40 -11.31
N HIS A 97 -10.69 6.46 -10.60
CA HIS A 97 -10.71 5.04 -10.94
C HIS A 97 -11.99 4.75 -11.75
N ARG A 98 -11.86 4.42 -13.04
CA ARG A 98 -12.95 3.79 -13.80
C ARG A 98 -12.63 2.31 -13.93
N PRO A 99 -13.33 1.39 -13.23
CA PRO A 99 -13.33 0.01 -13.68
C PRO A 99 -13.97 0.03 -15.07
N LYS A 100 -13.21 -0.37 -16.10
CA LYS A 100 -13.83 -0.80 -17.36
C LYS A 100 -14.61 -2.07 -17.02
N LEU A 101 -15.88 -1.90 -16.69
CA LEU A 101 -16.86 -2.98 -16.79
C LEU A 101 -16.90 -3.34 -18.29
N PHE A 102 -16.43 -4.54 -18.60
CA PHE A 102 -16.77 -5.23 -19.84
C PHE A 102 -18.25 -5.61 -19.81
#